data_AF-A0A955NIW2-F1
#
_entry.id   AF-A0A955NIW2-F1
#
_cell.length_a   1.000
_cell.length_b   1.000
_cell.length_c   1.000
_cell.angle_alpha   90.00
_cell.angle_beta   90.00
_cell.angle_gamma   90.00
#
_symmetry.space_group_name_H-M   'P 1'
#
loop_
_entity.id
_entity.type
_entity.pdbx_description
1 polymer ?
#
loop_
_entity_poly.entity_id
_entity_poly.type
_entity_poly.pdbx_seq_one_letter_code
_entity_poly.pdbx_strand_id
1 'polypeptide(L)' 'MDPEIGDFHLQRGSPCIDSGTDTGLITDLDGNPRPIGDYDMGAYEFPYLRSDIDGDGRVDENDLFVFQRDWLTQTAPGSP' A
#
# COMPACT_ATOMS: atom_id res chain seq x y z
N MET A 1 5.22 10.92 0.74
CA MET A 1 6.15 11.99 0.32
C MET A 1 5.96 13.20 1.22
N ASP A 2 6.59 13.16 2.38
CA ASP A 2 6.81 14.30 3.25
C ASP A 2 8.34 14.48 3.43
N PRO A 3 8.98 15.32 2.60
CA PRO A 3 10.42 15.52 2.65
C PRO A 3 10.90 16.18 3.94
N GLU A 4 10.02 16.88 4.67
CA GLU A 4 10.41 17.62 5.89
C GLU A 4 10.71 16.66 7.04
N ILE A 5 10.09 15.48 7.03
CA ILE A 5 10.34 14.40 7.99
C ILE A 5 11.16 13.24 7.41
N GLY A 6 11.59 13.36 6.14
CA GLY A 6 12.37 12.32 5.45
C GLY A 6 11.53 11.14 4.95
N ASP A 7 10.22 11.31 4.79
CA ASP A 7 9.35 10.31 4.18
C ASP A 7 9.35 10.45 2.64
N PHE A 8 10.00 9.49 1.98
CA PHE A 8 10.07 9.41 0.52
C PHE A 8 9.24 8.24 -0.03
N HIS A 9 8.31 7.68 0.74
CA HIS A 9 7.45 6.60 0.27
C HIS A 9 6.51 7.07 -0.84
N LEU A 10 6.30 6.17 -1.80
CA LEU A 10 5.35 6.35 -2.89
C LEU A 10 3.94 6.47 -2.33
N GLN A 11 3.19 7.43 -2.86
CA GLN A 11 1.77 7.58 -2.55
C GLN A 11 0.93 6.91 -3.63
N ARG A 12 -0.26 6.46 -3.27
CA ARG A 12 -1.23 5.90 -4.22
C ARG A 12 -1.44 6.84 -5.42
N GLY A 13 -1.33 6.29 -6.63
CA GLY A 13 -1.42 7.04 -7.87
C GLY A 13 -0.13 7.73 -8.30
N SER A 14 0.99 7.50 -7.60
CA SER A 14 2.30 7.95 -8.05
C SER A 14 2.63 7.33 -9.43
N PRO A 15 3.13 8.12 -10.39
CA PRO A 15 3.56 7.60 -11.69
C PRO A 15 4.83 6.75 -11.59
N CYS A 16 5.46 6.67 -10.41
CA CYS A 16 6.60 5.80 -10.16
C CYS A 16 6.17 4.35 -9.86
N ILE A 17 4.88 4.11 -9.59
CA ILE A 17 4.35 2.78 -9.33
C ILE A 17 4.32 1.96 -10.62
N ASP A 18 4.75 0.70 -10.55
CA ASP A 18 4.85 -0.27 -11.65
C ASP A 18 5.56 0.29 -12.90
N SER A 19 6.51 1.21 -12.69
CA SER A 19 7.19 1.96 -13.76
C SER A 19 8.72 1.82 -13.70
N GLY A 20 9.21 0.96 -12.82
CA GLY A 20 10.61 0.65 -12.61
C GLY A 20 11.17 -0.36 -13.60
N THR A 21 12.36 -0.86 -13.29
CA THR A 21 13.05 -1.89 -14.09
C THR A 21 13.83 -2.76 -13.14
N ASP A 22 13.98 -4.04 -13.48
CA ASP A 22 14.83 -4.94 -12.72
C ASP A 22 16.30 -4.48 -12.72
N THR A 23 16.78 -4.05 -11.56
CA THR A 23 18.19 -3.67 -11.36
C THR A 23 19.00 -4.77 -10.68
N GLY A 24 18.41 -5.95 -10.43
CA GLY A 24 19.00 -7.05 -9.66
C GLY A 24 18.96 -6.85 -8.14
N LEU A 25 18.27 -5.80 -7.66
CA LEU A 25 18.02 -5.60 -6.24
C LEU A 25 16.79 -6.40 -5.82
N ILE A 26 16.93 -7.15 -4.72
CA ILE A 26 15.87 -8.03 -4.20
C ILE A 26 15.11 -7.43 -3.01
N THR A 27 15.56 -6.29 -2.49
CA THR A 27 14.92 -5.56 -1.38
C THR A 27 14.97 -4.06 -1.58
N ASP A 28 13.96 -3.35 -1.07
CA ASP A 28 13.94 -1.89 -0.99
C ASP A 28 14.66 -1.35 0.27
N LEU A 29 14.59 -0.03 0.50
CA LEU A 29 15.28 0.61 1.62
C LEU A 29 14.66 0.30 3.00
N ASP A 30 13.41 -0.17 3.03
CA ASP A 30 12.71 -0.64 4.24
C ASP A 30 12.89 -2.16 4.46
N GLY A 31 13.57 -2.84 3.54
CA GLY A 31 13.77 -4.29 3.56
C GLY A 31 12.60 -5.08 2.99
N ASN A 32 11.64 -4.42 2.33
CA ASN A 32 10.55 -5.09 1.64
C ASN A 32 11.08 -5.80 0.38
N PRO A 33 10.51 -6.96 0.00
CA PRO A 33 10.87 -7.64 -1.24
C PRO A 33 10.69 -6.75 -2.49
N ARG A 34 11.58 -6.92 -3.48
CA ARG A 34 11.44 -6.33 -4.81
C ARG A 34 11.31 -7.40 -5.89
N PRO A 35 10.33 -7.29 -6.80
CA PRO A 35 9.22 -6.34 -6.80
C PRO A 35 8.08 -6.76 -5.86
N ILE A 36 7.24 -5.82 -5.43
CA ILE A 36 5.90 -6.13 -4.91
C ILE A 36 4.91 -5.98 -6.06
N GLY A 37 4.72 -7.02 -6.87
CA GLY A 37 3.99 -6.88 -8.14
C GLY A 37 4.97 -6.62 -9.28
N ASP A 38 4.98 -5.40 -9.84
CA ASP A 38 6.01 -4.94 -10.78
C ASP A 38 7.02 -4.03 -10.06
N TYR A 39 8.12 -3.67 -10.71
CA TYR A 39 9.15 -2.82 -10.09
C TYR A 39 8.68 -1.38 -9.99
N ASP A 40 8.96 -0.75 -8.86
CA ASP A 40 8.74 0.69 -8.68
C ASP A 40 10.01 1.51 -8.92
N MET A 41 9.84 2.72 -9.46
CA MET A 41 10.94 3.68 -9.55
C MET A 41 11.24 4.30 -8.19
N GLY A 42 12.50 4.20 -7.77
CA GLY A 42 13.01 4.85 -6.57
C GLY A 42 13.47 3.85 -5.51
N ALA A 43 13.71 4.36 -4.29
CA ALA A 43 14.29 3.58 -3.20
C ALA A 43 13.28 2.71 -2.43
N TYR A 44 11.98 2.93 -2.63
CA TYR A 44 10.89 2.25 -1.93
C TYR A 44 9.94 1.59 -2.93
N GLU A 45 9.38 0.43 -2.56
CA GLU A 45 8.24 -0.19 -3.25
C GLU A 45 6.93 0.26 -2.61
N PHE A 46 5.88 0.36 -3.41
CA PHE A 46 4.52 0.61 -2.98
C PHE A 46 3.90 -0.70 -2.49
N PRO A 47 3.44 -0.76 -1.23
CA PRO A 47 2.89 -1.98 -0.68
C PRO A 47 1.53 -2.33 -1.31
N TYR A 48 1.50 -3.33 -2.19
CA TYR A 48 0.25 -3.95 -2.65
C TYR A 48 -0.23 -5.02 -1.67
N LEU A 49 -0.63 -4.59 -0.49
CA LEU A 49 -1.19 -5.49 0.50
C LEU A 49 -2.70 -5.58 0.26
N ARG A 50 -3.16 -6.66 -0.39
CA ARG A 50 -4.59 -6.89 -0.68
C ARG A 50 -5.49 -6.89 0.57
N SER A 51 -4.88 -7.08 1.74
CA SER A 51 -5.55 -7.07 3.04
C SER A 51 -5.29 -5.80 3.84
N ASP A 52 -4.52 -4.85 3.30
CA ASP A 52 -4.35 -3.49 3.82
C ASP A 52 -5.53 -2.66 3.32
N ILE A 53 -6.60 -2.62 4.10
CA ILE A 53 -7.87 -2.02 3.72
C ILE A 53 -7.84 -0.51 3.99
N ASP A 54 -6.98 -0.04 4.91
CA ASP A 54 -6.87 1.38 5.24
C ASP A 54 -5.79 2.14 4.43
N GLY A 55 -4.89 1.40 3.78
CA GLY A 55 -3.88 1.86 2.84
C GLY A 55 -2.62 2.44 3.51
N ASP A 56 -2.31 2.04 4.74
CA ASP A 56 -1.16 2.55 5.50
C ASP A 56 0.17 1.80 5.22
N GLY A 57 0.10 0.74 4.39
CA GLY A 57 1.24 -0.06 3.99
C GLY A 57 1.56 -1.21 4.94
N ARG A 58 0.69 -1.54 5.89
CA ARG A 58 0.82 -2.69 6.80
C ARG A 58 -0.45 -3.53 6.78
N VAL A 59 -0.35 -4.75 7.30
CA VAL A 59 -1.53 -5.57 7.63
C VAL A 59 -1.56 -5.72 9.13
N ASP A 60 -2.39 -4.93 9.81
CA ASP A 60 -2.50 -4.89 11.27
C ASP A 60 -3.94 -4.72 11.79
N GLU A 61 -4.09 -4.27 13.03
CA GLU A 61 -5.39 -4.09 13.67
C GLU A 61 -6.23 -2.97 13.04
N ASN A 62 -5.59 -2.00 12.39
CA ASN A 62 -6.29 -0.90 11.73
C ASN A 62 -7.05 -1.39 10.49
N ASP A 63 -6.51 -2.39 9.78
CA ASP A 63 -7.22 -3.05 8.66
C ASP A 63 -8.46 -3.79 9.12
N LEU A 64 -8.34 -4.48 10.26
CA LEU A 64 -9.48 -5.16 10.87
C LEU A 64 -10.53 -4.15 11.32
N PHE A 65 -10.11 -2.98 11.79
CA PHE A 65 -11.01 -1.91 12.20
C PHE A 65 -11.77 -1.31 11.02
N VAL A 66 -11.12 -1.09 9.87
CA VAL A 66 -11.80 -0.64 8.65
C VAL A 66 -12.77 -1.69 8.13
N PHE A 67 -12.38 -2.97 8.13
CA PHE A 67 -13.30 -4.06 7.79
C PHE A 67 -14.52 -4.08 8.72
N GLN A 68 -14.33 -3.97 10.04
CA GLN A 68 -15.40 -4.01 11.02
C GLN A 68 -16.35 -2.80 10.92
N ARG A 69 -15.81 -1.61 10.63
CA ARG A 69 -16.59 -0.38 10.39
C ARG A 69 -17.51 -0.52 9.17
N ASP A 70 -16.99 -1.05 8.08
CA ASP A 70 -17.71 -1.13 6.81
C ASP A 70 -18.70 -2.32 6.78
N TRP A 71 -18.38 -3.42 7.49
CA TRP A 71 -19.27 -4.60 7.63
C TRP A 71 -20.54 -4.32 8.47
N LEU A 72 -20.47 -3.43 9.47
CA LEU A 72 -21.61 -3.08 10.34
C LEU A 72 -22.44 -1.88 9.84
N THR A 73 -22.03 -1.23 8.75
CA THR A 73 -22.74 -0.09 8.14
C THR A 73 -23.44 -0.45 6.82
N GLN A 74 -23.34 -1.71 6.38
CA GLN A 74 -24.09 -2.22 5.24
C GLN A 74 -25.57 -2.35 5.63
N THR A 75 -26.32 -1.25 5.59
CA THR A 75 -27.78 -1.28 5.56
C THR A 75 -28.17 -2.15 4.37
N ALA A 76 -28.85 -3.26 4.63
CA ALA A 76 -29.22 -4.23 3.61
C ALA A 76 -29.91 -3.56 2.40
N PRO A 77 -29.62 -3.97 1.16
CA PRO A 77 -30.38 -3.52 0.02
C PRO A 77 -31.79 -4.12 0.10
N GLY A 78 -32.77 -3.28 0.39
CA GLY A 78 -34.20 -3.61 0.31
C GLY A 78 -34.95 -3.49 1.62
N SER A 79 -35.51 -2.30 1.86
CA SER A 79 -36.78 -2.22 2.58
C SER A 79 -37.90 -2.61 1.59
N PRO A 80 -38.90 -3.44 1.99
CA PRO A 80 -40.10 -3.66 1.19
C PRO A 80 -40.96 -2.39 1.07
#